data_AF-A0A1A0M3F5-F1
#
_entry.id   AF-A0A1A0M3F5-F1
#
_cell.length_a   1.000
_cell.length_b   1.000
_cell.length_c   1.000
_cell.angle_alpha   90.00
_cell.angle_beta   90.00
_cell.angle_gamma   90.00
#
_symmetry.space_group_name_H-M   'P 1'
#
loop_
_entity.id
_entity.type
_entity.pdbx_description
1 polymer ?
#
loop_
_entity_poly.entity_id
_entity_poly.type
_entity_poly.pdbx_seq_one_letter_code
_entity_poly.pdbx_strand_id
1 'polypeptide(L)'
;MERKLAGALGRRLAGLREERGLTQEALAEASGISRNHYQLLESGISNRKTKRPANPRLSTLVALSDALGMSAAELVAEVLSERD
;
A
#
# COMPACT_ATOMS: atom_id res chain seq x y z
N MET A 1 16.50 4.98 -3.12
CA MET A 1 15.91 4.15 -2.06
C MET A 1 14.41 4.31 -1.97
N GLU A 2 13.89 5.51 -1.62
CA GLU A 2 12.45 5.75 -1.39
C GLU A 2 11.56 5.39 -2.58
N ARG A 3 11.95 5.73 -3.82
CA ARG A 3 11.16 5.39 -5.02
C ARG A 3 11.01 3.88 -5.23
N LYS A 4 12.06 3.10 -4.95
CA LYS A 4 12.01 1.63 -5.05
C LYS A 4 11.06 1.07 -3.99
N LEU A 5 11.18 1.53 -2.75
CA LEU A 5 10.30 1.15 -1.64
C LEU A 5 8.83 1.48 -1.93
N ALA A 6 8.54 2.70 -2.38
CA ALA A 6 7.18 3.10 -2.71
C ALA A 6 6.58 2.27 -3.86
N GLY A 7 7.39 1.95 -4.88
CA GLY A 7 6.96 1.07 -5.97
C GLY A 7 6.72 -0.37 -5.53
N ALA A 8 7.59 -0.93 -4.69
CA ALA A 8 7.42 -2.26 -4.10
C ALA A 8 6.17 -2.33 -3.21
N LEU A 9 5.99 -1.35 -2.32
CA LEU A 9 4.78 -1.24 -1.52
C LEU A 9 3.52 -1.18 -2.38
N GLY A 10 3.52 -0.34 -3.42
CA GLY A 10 2.36 -0.19 -4.30
C GLY A 10 1.98 -1.48 -5.02
N ARG A 11 2.97 -2.21 -5.57
CA ARG A 11 2.75 -3.52 -6.19
C ARG A 11 2.28 -4.56 -5.19
N ARG A 12 2.88 -4.63 -4.00
CA ARG A 12 2.49 -5.61 -3.00
C ARG A 12 1.07 -5.40 -2.50
N LEU A 13 0.69 -4.14 -2.24
CA LEU A 13 -0.71 -3.81 -1.90
C LEU A 13 -1.68 -4.23 -3.01
N ALA A 14 -1.35 -3.93 -4.27
CA ALA A 14 -2.18 -4.32 -5.40
C ALA A 14 -2.33 -5.85 -5.52
N GLY A 15 -1.23 -6.59 -5.43
CA GLY A 15 -1.23 -8.06 -5.48
C GLY A 15 -2.03 -8.68 -4.34
N LEU A 16 -1.77 -8.28 -3.09
CA LEU A 16 -2.50 -8.77 -1.91
C LEU A 16 -4.00 -8.47 -1.97
N ARG A 17 -4.36 -7.29 -2.47
CA ARG A 17 -5.75 -6.90 -2.70
C ARG A 17 -6.42 -7.81 -3.71
N GLU A 18 -5.76 -8.08 -4.84
CA GLU A 18 -6.28 -8.92 -5.92
C GLU A 18 -6.40 -10.40 -5.50
N GLU A 19 -5.40 -10.91 -4.78
CA GLU A 19 -5.43 -12.25 -4.16
C GLU A 19 -6.64 -12.44 -3.23
N ARG A 20 -7.12 -11.35 -2.61
CA ARG A 20 -8.30 -11.34 -1.72
C ARG A 20 -9.61 -11.00 -2.44
N GLY A 21 -9.58 -10.79 -3.75
CA GLY A 21 -10.76 -10.41 -4.53
C GLY A 21 -11.33 -9.02 -4.15
N LEU A 22 -10.52 -8.14 -3.56
CA LEU A 22 -10.96 -6.83 -3.10
C LEU A 22 -10.83 -5.78 -4.22
N THR A 23 -11.77 -4.83 -4.27
CA THR A 23 -11.61 -3.61 -5.08
C THR A 23 -10.77 -2.57 -4.34
N GLN A 24 -10.26 -1.57 -5.05
CA GLN A 24 -9.57 -0.43 -4.41
C GLN A 24 -10.48 0.28 -3.40
N GLU A 25 -11.78 0.39 -3.69
CA GLU A 25 -12.76 1.01 -2.78
C GLU A 25 -12.93 0.16 -1.52
N ALA A 26 -13.13 -1.15 -1.68
CA ALA A 26 -13.36 -2.07 -0.57
C ALA A 26 -12.18 -2.11 0.42
N LEU A 27 -10.95 -2.17 -0.08
CA LEU A 27 -9.78 -2.17 0.79
C LEU A 27 -9.55 -0.81 1.44
N ALA A 28 -9.79 0.29 0.73
CA ALA A 28 -9.68 1.63 1.29
C ALA A 28 -10.69 1.85 2.43
N GLU A 29 -11.94 1.43 2.23
CA GLU A 29 -13.00 1.47 3.23
C GLU A 29 -12.63 0.64 4.47
N ALA A 30 -12.22 -0.62 4.28
CA ALA A 30 -11.79 -1.50 5.36
C ALA A 30 -10.58 -0.95 6.14
N SER A 31 -9.73 -0.16 5.49
CA SER A 31 -8.54 0.45 6.09
C SER A 31 -8.80 1.88 6.63
N GLY A 32 -10.03 2.39 6.54
CA GLY A 32 -10.38 3.73 7.02
C GLY A 32 -9.69 4.87 6.26
N ILE A 33 -9.33 4.68 4.99
CA ILE A 33 -8.72 5.72 4.13
C ILE A 33 -9.57 5.98 2.89
N SER A 34 -9.40 7.15 2.27
CA SER A 34 -10.07 7.41 1.00
C SER A 34 -9.54 6.50 -0.12
N ARG A 35 -10.41 6.06 -1.04
CA ARG A 35 -9.98 5.34 -2.25
C ARG A 35 -8.89 6.07 -3.02
N ASN A 36 -8.95 7.41 -3.12
CA ASN A 36 -7.92 8.18 -3.80
C ASN A 36 -6.55 8.07 -3.08
N HIS A 37 -6.53 8.04 -1.75
CA HIS A 37 -5.28 7.82 -1.01
C HIS A 37 -4.75 6.41 -1.28
N TYR A 38 -5.60 5.38 -1.22
CA TYR A 38 -5.22 4.01 -1.53
C TYR A 38 -4.68 3.86 -2.96
N GLN A 39 -5.36 4.44 -3.96
CA GLN A 39 -4.92 4.44 -5.36
C GLN A 39 -3.53 5.08 -5.56
N LEU A 40 -3.24 6.15 -4.81
CA LEU A 40 -1.93 6.81 -4.81
C LEU A 40 -0.83 5.90 -4.22
N LEU A 41 -1.15 5.15 -3.16
CA LEU A 41 -0.25 4.16 -2.57
C LEU A 41 0.06 3.03 -3.57
N GLU A 42 -0.94 2.44 -4.21
CA GLU A 42 -0.73 1.41 -5.26
C GLU A 42 0.12 1.95 -6.43
N SER A 43 -0.04 3.23 -6.77
CA SER A 43 0.75 3.90 -7.79
C SER A 43 2.17 4.28 -7.33
N GLY A 44 2.52 4.03 -6.06
CA GLY A 44 3.81 4.36 -5.47
C GLY A 44 4.10 5.86 -5.36
N ILE A 45 3.08 6.72 -5.40
CA ILE A 45 3.24 8.19 -5.39
C ILE A 45 2.36 8.86 -4.33
N SER A 46 2.84 9.92 -3.69
CA SER A 46 2.05 10.66 -2.69
C SER A 46 1.07 11.65 -3.31
N ASN A 47 1.28 12.07 -4.56
CA ASN A 47 0.34 12.87 -5.33
C ASN A 47 0.66 12.83 -6.83
N ARG A 48 -0.34 13.09 -7.67
CA ARG A 48 -0.23 13.04 -9.15
C ARG A 48 0.64 14.14 -9.74
N LYS A 49 0.71 15.32 -9.10
CA LYS A 49 1.41 16.51 -9.64
C LYS A 49 2.93 16.37 -9.56
N THR A 50 3.44 16.02 -8.38
CA THR A 50 4.88 15.95 -8.10
C THR A 50 5.44 14.55 -8.25
N LYS A 51 4.60 13.50 -8.24
CA LYS A 51 5.00 12.09 -8.31
C LYS A 51 6.13 11.73 -7.33
N ARG A 52 6.14 12.39 -6.17
CA ARG A 52 7.03 12.05 -5.06
C ARG A 52 6.68 10.65 -4.58
N PRO A 53 7.66 9.82 -4.17
CA PRO A 53 7.41 8.49 -3.64
C PRO A 53 6.36 8.54 -2.53
N ALA A 54 5.45 7.56 -2.52
CA ALA A 54 4.55 7.36 -1.40
C ALA A 54 5.33 6.97 -0.14
N ASN A 55 4.91 7.50 1.01
CA ASN A 55 5.40 7.08 2.33
C ASN A 55 4.21 7.16 3.31
N PRO A 56 3.46 6.06 3.50
CA PRO A 56 2.32 6.07 4.41
C PRO A 56 2.80 6.23 5.87
N ARG A 57 1.93 6.80 6.70
CA ARG A 57 2.16 6.80 8.16
C ARG A 57 2.08 5.36 8.67
N LEU A 58 2.72 5.09 9.80
CA LEU A 58 2.64 3.78 10.46
C LEU A 58 1.19 3.36 10.71
N SER A 59 0.32 4.28 11.13
CA SER A 59 -1.11 3.99 11.35
C SER A 59 -1.83 3.53 10.08
N THR A 60 -1.49 4.10 8.92
CA THR A 60 -2.06 3.68 7.62
C THR A 60 -1.52 2.32 7.22
N LEU A 61 -0.24 2.06 7.46
CA LEU A 61 0.36 0.76 7.17
C LEU A 61 -0.29 -0.36 8.01
N VAL A 62 -0.49 -0.11 9.31
CA VAL A 62 -1.17 -1.05 10.22
C VAL A 62 -2.60 -1.30 9.74
N ALA A 63 -3.38 -0.24 9.48
CA ALA A 63 -4.77 -0.40 9.03
C ALA A 63 -4.89 -1.19 7.71
N LEU A 64 -3.98 -0.95 6.75
CA LEU A 64 -3.92 -1.72 5.50
C LEU A 64 -3.57 -3.19 5.75
N SER A 65 -2.64 -3.46 6.66
CA SER A 65 -2.21 -4.82 7.00
C SER A 65 -3.37 -5.59 7.65
N ASP A 66 -4.06 -4.96 8.61
CA ASP A 66 -5.22 -5.53 9.30
C ASP A 66 -6.35 -5.83 8.30
N ALA A 67 -6.65 -4.91 7.39
CA ALA A 67 -7.65 -5.11 6.34
C ALA A 67 -7.27 -6.21 5.33
N LEU A 68 -5.97 -6.45 5.15
CA LEU A 68 -5.42 -7.55 4.40
C LEU A 68 -5.27 -8.83 5.26
N GLY A 69 -5.68 -8.83 6.53
CA GLY A 69 -5.59 -10.01 7.39
C GLY A 69 -4.16 -10.51 7.60
N MET A 70 -3.18 -9.60 7.66
CA MET A 70 -1.77 -9.91 7.98
C MET A 70 -1.18 -8.86 8.91
N SER A 71 -0.04 -9.16 9.52
CA SER A 71 0.66 -8.19 10.36
C SER A 71 1.42 -7.16 9.53
N ALA A 72 1.59 -5.96 10.08
CA ALA A 72 2.43 -4.93 9.45
C ALA A 72 3.89 -5.37 9.29
N ALA A 73 4.38 -6.28 10.14
CA ALA A 73 5.73 -6.83 10.02
C ALA A 73 5.88 -7.72 8.78
N GLU A 74 4.90 -8.58 8.51
CA GLU A 74 4.85 -9.43 7.30
C GLU A 74 4.78 -8.56 6.04
N LEU A 75 3.88 -7.57 5.99
CA LEU A 75 3.76 -6.66 4.86
C LEU A 75 5.08 -5.94 4.58
N VAL A 76 5.76 -5.44 5.63
CA VAL A 76 7.07 -4.80 5.47
C VAL A 76 8.08 -5.79 4.92
N ALA A 77 8.19 -6.99 5.49
CA ALA A 77 9.14 -8.00 5.03
C ALA A 77 8.98 -8.33 3.55
N GLU A 78 7.74 -8.51 3.07
CA GLU A 78 7.43 -8.73 1.66
C GLU A 78 7.87 -7.54 0.78
N VAL A 79 7.59 -6.31 1.20
CA VAL A 79 8.04 -5.10 0.49
C VAL A 79 9.56 -4.98 0.44
N LEU A 80 10.27 -5.39 1.50
CA LEU A 80 11.73 -5.40 1.51
C LEU A 80 12.29 -6.46 0.56
N SER A 81 11.59 -7.58 0.35
CA SER A 81 11.99 -8.62 -0.60
C SER A 81 11.75 -8.24 -2.06
N GLU A 82 10.72 -7.43 -2.33
CA GLU A 82 10.36 -6.96 -3.68
C GLU A 82 11.16 -5.74 -4.19
N ARG A 83 11.89 -5.05 -3.30
CA ARG A 83 12.59 -3.80 -3.67
C ARG A 83 13.97 -4.03 -4.28
N ASP A 84 14.50 -5.24 -4.13
CA ASP A 84 15.82 -5.66 -4.62
C ASP A 84 15.72 -6.01 -6.11
#